data_AF-A0A2D5MP26-F1
#
_entry.id   AF-A0A2D5MP26-F1
#
_cell.length_a   1.000
_cell.length_b   1.000
_cell.length_c   1.000
_cell.angle_alpha   90.00
_cell.angle_beta   90.00
_cell.angle_gamma   90.00
#
_symmetry.space_group_name_H-M   'P 1'
#
loop_
_entity.id
_entity.type
_entity.pdbx_description
1 polymer ?
#
loop_
_entity_poly.entity_id
_entity_poly.type
_entity_poly.pdbx_seq_one_letter_code
_entity_poly.pdbx_strand_id
1 'polypeptide(L)'
;MDYLIVIIFSTLLPNGMKDMYVFERPSFETVEECINGANDPKLIKKMTAKLYMEYGRAKAIERVICSTEKKIVEVLEQSKGTDI
;
A
#
# COMPACT_ATOMS: atom_id res chain seq x y z
N MET A 1 -0.43 -13.45 12.44
CA MET A 1 0.46 -12.75 11.48
C MET A 1 -0.43 -11.76 10.79
N ASP A 2 -0.05 -10.49 10.83
CA ASP A 2 -1.00 -9.43 10.50
C ASP A 2 -0.79 -8.99 9.05
N TYR A 3 -1.85 -9.13 8.24
CA TYR A 3 -1.93 -8.63 6.88
C TYR A 3 -2.35 -7.16 6.90
N LEU A 4 -1.61 -6.35 6.17
CA LEU A 4 -1.82 -4.92 6.02
C LEU A 4 -2.16 -4.58 4.58
N ILE A 5 -2.95 -3.53 4.43
CA ILE A 5 -3.26 -2.96 3.11
C ILE A 5 -2.10 -2.05 2.70
N VAL A 6 -1.54 -2.33 1.52
CA VAL A 6 -0.45 -1.57 0.93
C VAL A 6 -0.92 -0.98 -0.39
N ILE A 7 -0.76 0.32 -0.53
CA ILE A 7 -1.04 1.07 -1.75
C ILE A 7 0.27 1.28 -2.49
N ILE A 8 0.31 0.89 -3.76
CA ILE A 8 1.43 1.16 -4.66
C ILE A 8 0.95 2.23 -5.64
N PHE A 9 1.61 3.39 -5.62
CA PHE A 9 1.30 4.48 -6.52
C PHE A 9 1.97 4.29 -7.88
N SER A 10 1.36 4.84 -8.93
CA SER A 10 1.93 4.78 -10.29
C SER A 10 3.22 5.61 -10.42
N THR A 11 3.38 6.62 -9.57
CA THR A 11 4.53 7.53 -9.55
C THR A 11 5.80 6.80 -9.11
N LEU A 12 6.89 7.04 -9.85
CA LEU A 12 8.24 6.66 -9.44
C LEU A 12 8.86 7.80 -8.64
N LEU A 13 9.53 7.44 -7.55
CA LEU A 13 10.40 8.33 -6.80
C LEU A 13 11.69 8.61 -7.61
N PRO A 14 12.44 9.69 -7.28
CA PRO A 14 13.67 10.04 -7.99
C PRO A 14 14.74 8.93 -8.02
N ASN A 15 14.67 7.99 -7.08
CA ASN A 15 15.55 6.82 -6.98
C ASN A 15 15.06 5.60 -7.79
N GLY A 16 14.08 5.78 -8.69
CA GLY A 16 13.52 4.71 -9.52
C GLY A 16 12.58 3.75 -8.80
N MET A 17 12.35 3.92 -7.49
CA MET A 17 11.43 3.07 -6.72
C MET A 17 9.98 3.49 -6.90
N LYS A 18 9.05 2.54 -6.81
CA LYS A 18 7.63 2.86 -6.69
C LYS A 18 7.35 3.48 -5.33
N ASP A 19 6.56 4.54 -5.34
CA ASP A 19 6.07 5.15 -4.11
C ASP A 19 4.97 4.26 -3.50
N MET A 20 5.04 4.01 -2.19
CA MET A 20 4.15 3.08 -1.50
C MET A 20 3.66 3.67 -0.17
N TYR A 21 2.45 3.28 0.22
CA TYR A 21 1.86 3.63 1.51
C TYR A 21 1.31 2.39 2.20
N VAL A 22 1.63 2.21 3.49
CA VAL A 22 1.17 1.08 4.30
C VAL A 22 0.15 1.58 5.32
N PHE A 23 -1.02 0.95 5.35
CA PHE A 23 -1.99 1.16 6.43
C PHE A 23 -1.71 0.17 7.56
N GLU A 24 -1.14 0.66 8.66
CA GLU A 24 -0.94 -0.14 9.89
C GLU A 24 -2.26 -0.59 10.54
N ARG A 25 -3.36 0.15 10.28
CA ARG A 25 -4.71 -0.22 10.70
C ARG A 25 -5.74 0.09 9.61
N PRO A 26 -6.76 -0.76 9.43
CA PRO A 26 -6.96 -2.06 10.08
C PRO A 26 -5.90 -3.10 9.67
N SER A 27 -5.58 -4.03 10.57
CA SER A 27 -4.83 -5.24 10.26
C SER A 27 -5.77 -6.45 10.26
N PHE A 28 -5.37 -7.50 9.55
CA PHE A 28 -6.20 -8.68 9.33
C PHE A 28 -5.42 -9.96 9.62
N GLU A 29 -6.08 -11.02 10.09
CA GLU A 29 -5.40 -12.27 10.41
C GLU A 29 -5.12 -13.11 9.17
N THR A 30 -5.96 -12.96 8.15
CA THR A 30 -5.85 -13.70 6.88
C THR A 30 -5.77 -12.78 5.67
N VAL A 31 -5.19 -13.30 4.59
CA VAL A 31 -5.11 -12.57 3.31
C VAL A 31 -6.50 -12.30 2.72
N GLU A 32 -7.45 -13.22 2.90
CA GLU A 32 -8.81 -13.10 2.39
C GLU A 32 -9.58 -11.98 3.10
N GLU A 33 -9.48 -11.89 4.42
CA GLU A 33 -10.04 -10.78 5.20
C GLU A 33 -9.45 -9.44 4.78
N CYS A 34 -8.14 -9.38 4.54
CA CYS A 34 -7.51 -8.17 4.04
C CYS A 34 -8.04 -7.77 2.65
N ILE A 35 -8.17 -8.73 1.73
CA ILE A 35 -8.72 -8.47 0.39
C ILE A 35 -10.16 -7.98 0.50
N ASN A 36 -10.97 -8.60 1.35
CA ASN A 36 -12.34 -8.17 1.60
C ASN A 36 -12.40 -6.76 2.21
N GLY A 37 -11.52 -6.45 3.16
CA GLY A 37 -11.39 -5.11 3.74
C GLY A 37 -10.91 -4.06 2.75
N ALA A 38 -9.98 -4.39 1.85
CA ALA A 38 -9.51 -3.52 0.79
C ALA A 38 -10.59 -3.21 -0.25
N ASN A 39 -11.57 -4.10 -0.41
CA ASN A 39 -12.73 -3.93 -1.29
C ASN A 39 -13.97 -3.38 -0.59
N ASP A 40 -13.96 -3.19 0.74
CA ASP A 40 -15.09 -2.59 1.47
C ASP A 40 -15.23 -1.10 1.09
N PRO A 41 -16.36 -0.67 0.50
CA PRO A 41 -16.59 0.73 0.13
C PRO A 41 -16.40 1.73 1.28
N LYS A 42 -16.71 1.33 2.52
CA LYS A 42 -16.53 2.19 3.70
C LYS A 42 -15.05 2.38 4.02
N LEU A 43 -14.26 1.31 3.96
CA LEU A 43 -12.82 1.38 4.18
C LEU A 43 -12.13 2.13 3.03
N ILE A 44 -12.51 1.88 1.78
CA ILE A 44 -12.00 2.63 0.61
C ILE A 44 -12.19 4.14 0.84
N LYS A 45 -13.41 4.58 1.20
CA LYS A 45 -13.67 6.01 1.44
C LYS A 45 -12.78 6.59 2.55
N LYS A 46 -12.60 5.86 3.65
CA LYS A 46 -11.72 6.28 4.76
C LYS A 46 -10.25 6.34 4.34
N MET A 47 -9.78 5.32 3.62
CA MET A 47 -8.40 5.23 3.13
C MET A 47 -8.10 6.36 2.14
N THR A 48 -8.95 6.57 1.14
CA THR A 48 -8.79 7.66 0.17
C THR A 48 -8.79 9.03 0.84
N ALA A 49 -9.67 9.25 1.83
CA ALA A 49 -9.67 10.49 2.60
C ALA A 49 -8.35 10.68 3.38
N LYS A 50 -7.83 9.63 4.02
CA LYS A 50 -6.54 9.67 4.71
C LYS A 50 -5.39 10.00 3.75
N LEU A 51 -5.33 9.34 2.60
CA LEU A 51 -4.30 9.63 1.59
C LEU A 51 -4.38 11.08 1.07
N TYR A 52 -5.59 11.60 0.88
CA TYR A 52 -5.77 12.99 0.47
C TYR A 52 -5.29 13.97 1.55
N MET A 53 -5.57 13.70 2.84
CA MET A 53 -5.08 14.51 3.95
C MET A 53 -3.55 14.44 4.07
N GLU A 54 -2.95 13.27 3.85
CA GLU A 54 -1.50 13.06 3.95
C GLU A 54 -0.74 13.80 2.84
N TYR A 55 -1.22 13.72 1.60
CA TYR A 55 -0.51 14.22 0.43
C TYR A 55 -1.05 15.55 -0.13
N GLY A 56 -2.17 16.04 0.38
CA GLY A 56 -2.87 17.24 -0.10
C GLY A 56 -3.46 17.12 -1.50
N ARG A 57 -3.38 15.95 -2.14
CA ARG A 57 -3.88 15.67 -3.49
C ARG A 57 -4.16 14.19 -3.70
N ALA A 58 -5.00 13.89 -4.68
CA ALA A 58 -5.17 12.52 -5.15
C ALA A 58 -3.90 12.07 -5.90
N LYS A 59 -3.35 10.93 -5.50
CA LYS A 59 -2.25 10.25 -6.21
C LYS A 59 -2.82 9.10 -7.03
N ALA A 60 -2.28 8.89 -8.22
CA ALA A 60 -2.64 7.75 -9.06
C ALA A 60 -2.19 6.44 -8.39
N ILE A 61 -3.14 5.56 -8.11
CA ILE A 61 -2.89 4.24 -7.54
C ILE A 61 -2.71 3.25 -8.70
N GLU A 62 -1.60 2.51 -8.69
CA GLU A 62 -1.36 1.44 -9.65
C GLU A 62 -2.03 0.15 -9.20
N ARG A 63 -1.82 -0.23 -7.92
CA ARG A 63 -2.43 -1.42 -7.33
C ARG A 63 -2.50 -1.34 -5.81
N VAL A 64 -3.40 -2.13 -5.26
CA VAL A 64 -3.54 -2.37 -3.82
C VAL A 64 -3.20 -3.83 -3.56
N ILE A 65 -2.34 -4.09 -2.58
CA ILE A 65 -1.95 -5.45 -2.20
C ILE A 65 -2.14 -5.68 -0.70
N CYS A 66 -2.38 -6.93 -0.34
CA CYS A 66 -2.39 -7.39 1.04
C CYS A 66 -1.10 -8.11 1.34
N SER A 67 -0.33 -7.60 2.30
CA SER A 67 0.98 -8.14 2.63
C SER A 67 1.26 -8.05 4.12
N THR A 68 2.15 -8.89 4.61
CA THR A 68 2.66 -8.80 5.99
C THR A 68 3.81 -7.80 6.05
N GLU A 69 4.05 -7.18 7.21
CA GLU A 69 5.18 -6.25 7.40
C GLU A 69 6.51 -6.83 6.92
N LYS A 70 6.77 -8.10 7.25
CA LYS A 70 8.00 -8.80 6.83
C LYS A 70 8.17 -8.80 5.30
N LYS A 71 7.12 -9.13 4.56
CA LYS A 71 7.15 -9.14 3.09
C LYS A 71 7.23 -7.73 2.49
N ILE A 72 6.67 -6.73 3.15
CA ILE A 72 6.76 -5.32 2.71
C ILE A 72 8.21 -4.85 2.75
N VAL A 73 8.92 -5.16 3.85
CA VAL A 73 10.35 -4.85 4.00
C VAL A 73 11.17 -5.58 2.92
N GLU A 74 10.90 -6.86 2.67
CA GLU A 74 11.56 -7.63 1.61
C GLU A 74 11.34 -7.00 0.22
N VAL A 75 10.13 -6.54 -0.11
CA VAL A 75 9.84 -5.87 -1.39
C VAL A 75 10.50 -4.49 -1.47
N LEU A 76 10.57 -3.73 -0.37
CA LEU A 76 11.30 -2.45 -0.32
C LEU A 76 12.81 -2.64 -0.55
N GLU A 77 13.39 -3.68 0.02
CA GLU A 77 14.81 -4.00 -0.15
C GLU A 77 15.12 -4.51 -1.56
N GLN A 78 14.22 -5.29 -2.16
CA GLN A 78 14.36 -5.83 -3.52
C GLN A 78 14.00 -4.83 -4.64
N SER A 79 13.22 -3.78 -4.34
CA SER A 79 12.86 -2.74 -5.31
C SER A 79 13.93 -1.65 -5.46
N LYS A 80 15.08 -1.77 -4.78
CA LYS A 80 16.30 -1.07 -5.16
C LYS A 80 16.68 -1.52 -6.57
N GLY A 81 16.35 -0.70 -7.57
CA GLY A 81 16.59 -1.01 -8.97
C GLY A 81 18.06 -1.38 -9.18
N THR A 82 18.29 -2.51 -9.84
CA THR A 82 19.55 -2.72 -10.55
C THR A 82 19.61 -1.64 -11.63
N ASP A 83 20.62 -0.79 -11.60
CA ASP A 83 20.98 0.05 -12.74
C ASP A 83 21.05 -0.85 -13.98
N ILE A 84 20.17 -0.62 -14.95
CA ILE A 84 20.30 -1.21 -16.30
C ILE A 84 21.08 -0.23 -17.16
#